data_AF-A0A8S0UIC0-F1
#
_entry.id   AF-A0A8S0UIC0-F1
#
_cell.length_a   1.000
_cell.length_b   1.000
_cell.length_c   1.000
_cell.angle_alpha   90.00
_cell.angle_beta   90.00
_cell.angle_gamma   90.00
#
_symmetry.space_group_name_H-M   'P 1'
#
loop_
_entity.id
_entity.type
_entity.pdbx_description
1 polymer ?
#
loop_
_entity_poly.entity_id
_entity_poly.type
_entity_poly.pdbx_seq_one_letter_code
_entity_poly.pdbx_strand_id
1 'polypeptide(L)'
;MAQQSPPPPPPPTISATTSSAISSSSNTTSPRPYLVPSVISSSASSDMLNYLWVALLIALSKELTAAANAQSDVPLLLPSESDAFPRIQRCPAADPRLNYRPVIGILSHPGDGASGRLNNATNASYIAASYVKFVESAGARVIPLIYNEPVKILYEKLNLVNGMLFTGGWAKSGLYFEVVESIFKNVLSKNDAGDHFPLLAICLGFELLTMAVSQDNNILEKFNAADQASTLQFTRNIDINGTVFQRFPPALLKKLSTDCLVMQNHHVNGFSFSWQCVMNILTCFQF
;
A
#
# COMPACT_ATOMS: atom_id res chain seq x y z
N MET A 1 39.55 -45.27 -16.83
CA MET A 1 40.73 -44.49 -16.41
C MET A 1 40.25 -43.10 -16.03
N ALA A 2 40.09 -42.85 -14.73
CA ALA A 2 39.57 -41.58 -14.22
C ALA A 2 40.73 -40.60 -13.98
N GLN A 3 40.64 -39.39 -14.53
CA GLN A 3 41.59 -38.30 -14.33
C GLN A 3 41.35 -37.63 -12.96
N GLN A 4 42.40 -37.52 -12.15
CA GLN A 4 42.40 -36.77 -10.89
C GLN A 4 42.67 -35.29 -11.15
N SER A 5 41.91 -34.43 -10.48
CA SER A 5 42.09 -32.97 -10.46
C SER A 5 43.18 -32.57 -9.45
N PRO A 6 43.96 -31.50 -9.70
CA PRO A 6 45.03 -31.06 -8.79
C PRO A 6 44.50 -30.28 -7.57
N PRO A 7 45.24 -30.24 -6.44
CA PRO A 7 44.80 -29.62 -5.20
C PRO A 7 44.95 -28.08 -5.20
N PRO A 8 44.19 -27.37 -4.34
CA PRO A 8 44.20 -25.90 -4.26
C PRO A 8 45.39 -25.35 -3.44
N PRO A 9 45.79 -24.08 -3.67
CA PRO A 9 46.91 -23.43 -2.98
C PRO A 9 46.57 -22.94 -1.55
N PRO A 10 47.58 -22.78 -0.68
CA PRO A 10 47.38 -22.39 0.72
C PRO A 10 47.15 -20.87 0.92
N PRO A 11 46.48 -20.46 2.01
CA PRO A 11 46.19 -19.06 2.32
C PRO A 11 47.40 -18.30 2.92
N PRO A 12 47.46 -16.96 2.79
CA PRO A 12 48.58 -16.16 3.28
C PRO A 12 48.55 -15.92 4.80
N THR A 13 49.74 -15.98 5.40
CA THR A 13 50.03 -15.86 6.84
C THR A 13 50.01 -14.41 7.31
N ILE A 14 49.31 -14.14 8.42
CA ILE A 14 49.34 -12.87 9.17
C ILE A 14 50.48 -12.93 10.19
N SER A 15 51.44 -12.00 10.10
CA SER A 15 52.49 -11.84 11.11
C SER A 15 52.16 -10.65 12.01
N ALA A 16 51.88 -10.94 13.27
CA ALA A 16 51.88 -9.98 14.37
C ALA A 16 53.27 -9.92 15.00
N THR A 17 53.77 -8.71 15.28
CA THR A 17 54.93 -8.53 16.16
C THR A 17 54.67 -7.38 17.14
N THR A 18 54.86 -7.71 18.40
CA THR A 18 54.71 -6.94 19.63
C THR A 18 55.89 -6.01 19.94
N SER A 19 55.54 -4.83 20.48
CA SER A 19 56.09 -4.12 21.65
C SER A 19 57.61 -4.05 21.94
N SER A 20 58.14 -2.83 22.10
CA SER A 20 58.99 -2.44 23.26
C SER A 20 59.19 -0.92 23.32
N ALA A 21 59.37 -0.42 24.55
CA ALA A 21 59.34 0.98 24.97
C ALA A 21 60.72 1.50 25.44
N ILE A 22 60.77 2.79 25.84
CA ILE A 22 61.79 3.51 26.66
C ILE A 22 62.90 4.19 25.80
N SER A 23 63.35 5.46 25.91
CA SER A 23 63.31 6.56 26.93
C SER A 23 63.72 7.94 26.35
N SER A 24 63.21 9.04 26.95
CA SER A 24 63.77 10.41 27.26
C SER A 24 64.87 11.06 26.38
N SER A 25 64.95 12.39 26.11
CA SER A 25 64.69 13.58 26.96
C SER A 25 64.67 14.92 26.18
N SER A 26 63.91 15.89 26.72
CA SER A 26 64.11 17.37 26.80
C SER A 26 64.39 18.23 25.54
N ASN A 27 63.53 19.22 25.23
CA ASN A 27 63.72 20.64 25.66
C ASN A 27 62.64 21.63 25.12
N THR A 28 62.15 22.46 26.05
CA THR A 28 61.80 23.91 25.99
C THR A 28 60.71 24.53 25.08
N THR A 29 59.94 25.39 25.77
CA THR A 29 59.41 26.74 25.41
C THR A 29 58.01 26.97 24.79
N SER A 30 57.11 27.36 25.71
CA SER A 30 56.18 28.51 25.70
C SER A 30 54.79 28.43 25.05
N PRO A 31 53.77 29.09 25.66
CA PRO A 31 52.35 28.79 25.48
C PRO A 31 51.63 29.80 24.58
N ARG A 32 50.70 29.31 23.75
CA ARG A 32 49.76 30.13 22.96
C ARG A 32 48.48 30.42 23.77
N PRO A 33 47.94 31.65 23.70
CA PRO A 33 46.96 32.14 24.66
C PRO A 33 45.51 31.70 24.37
N TYR A 34 44.75 31.66 25.46
CA TYR A 34 43.31 31.52 25.56
C TYR A 34 42.55 32.54 24.70
N LEU A 35 41.60 32.05 23.90
CA LEU A 35 40.59 32.86 23.24
C LEU A 35 39.30 32.81 24.07
N VAL A 36 38.92 34.00 24.55
CA VAL A 36 37.69 34.32 25.26
C VAL A 36 36.49 34.13 24.32
N PRO A 37 35.37 33.52 24.74
CA PRO A 37 34.12 33.61 24.01
C PRO A 37 33.50 34.99 24.26
N SER A 38 33.46 35.82 23.21
CA SER A 38 32.71 37.06 23.19
C SER A 38 31.20 36.77 23.19
N VAL A 39 30.51 37.36 24.16
CA VAL A 39 29.05 37.47 24.19
C VAL A 39 28.62 38.31 22.98
N ILE A 40 27.92 37.70 22.04
CA ILE A 40 27.10 38.40 21.04
C ILE A 40 25.66 38.00 21.31
N SER A 41 24.91 38.94 21.89
CA SER A 41 23.47 38.89 22.05
C SER A 41 22.81 38.83 20.67
N SER A 42 22.13 37.72 20.36
CA SER A 42 21.23 37.59 19.21
C SER A 42 19.78 37.80 19.63
N SER A 43 19.45 39.02 20.06
CA SER A 43 18.06 39.44 20.26
C SER A 43 17.52 40.09 18.98
N ALA A 44 17.17 39.28 17.98
CA ALA A 44 16.32 39.69 16.84
C ALA A 44 15.92 38.47 16.00
N SER A 45 15.15 37.54 16.56
CA SER A 45 14.54 36.44 15.78
C SER A 45 13.18 35.97 16.33
N SER A 46 12.79 36.38 17.54
CA SER A 46 11.46 36.12 18.07
C SER A 46 10.37 36.98 17.43
N ASP A 47 10.70 38.18 16.96
CA ASP A 47 9.68 39.17 16.63
C ASP A 47 9.11 38.99 15.21
N MET A 48 9.94 38.61 14.23
CA MET A 48 9.48 38.37 12.86
C MET A 48 8.56 37.15 12.71
N LEU A 49 8.77 36.10 13.52
CA LEU A 49 7.90 34.92 13.57
C LEU A 49 6.55 35.24 14.22
N ASN A 50 6.51 36.12 15.23
CA ASN A 50 5.27 36.55 15.87
C ASN A 50 4.35 37.34 14.92
N TYR A 51 4.90 38.16 14.02
CA TYR A 51 4.09 38.92 13.06
C TYR A 51 3.49 38.05 11.94
N LEU A 52 4.14 36.94 11.57
CA LEU A 52 3.61 36.01 10.56
C LEU A 52 2.35 35.27 11.05
N TRP A 53 2.33 34.85 12.32
CA TRP A 53 1.14 34.24 12.93
C TRP A 53 0.01 35.24 13.10
N VAL A 54 0.31 36.51 13.43
CA VAL A 54 -0.69 37.57 13.51
C VAL A 54 -1.30 37.85 12.13
N ALA A 55 -0.48 37.92 11.07
CA ALA A 55 -0.98 38.10 9.70
C ALA A 55 -1.84 36.91 9.24
N LEU A 56 -1.46 35.68 9.60
CA LEU A 56 -2.22 34.46 9.31
C LEU A 56 -3.56 34.42 10.07
N LEU A 57 -3.58 34.83 11.34
CA LEU A 57 -4.80 34.93 12.15
C LEU A 57 -5.73 36.05 11.66
N ILE A 58 -5.18 37.17 11.17
CA ILE A 58 -5.96 38.24 10.54
C ILE A 58 -6.55 37.77 9.20
N ALA A 59 -5.81 36.98 8.41
CA ALA A 59 -6.33 36.41 7.17
C ALA A 59 -7.44 35.37 7.44
N LEU A 60 -7.24 34.49 8.43
CA LEU A 60 -8.22 33.50 8.86
C LEU A 60 -9.48 34.13 9.47
N SER A 61 -9.35 35.21 10.24
CA SER A 61 -10.51 35.92 10.78
C SER A 61 -11.32 36.64 9.71
N LYS A 62 -10.67 37.18 8.66
CA LYS A 62 -11.36 37.77 7.50
C LYS A 62 -12.18 36.74 6.71
N GLU A 63 -11.62 35.57 6.47
CA GLU A 63 -12.31 34.43 5.86
C GLU A 63 -13.47 33.92 6.75
N LEU A 64 -13.28 33.87 8.08
CA LEU A 64 -14.34 33.50 9.02
C LEU A 64 -15.48 34.53 9.06
N THR A 65 -15.19 35.83 8.97
CA THR A 65 -16.22 36.88 8.89
C THR A 65 -16.91 36.91 7.53
N ALA A 66 -16.23 36.55 6.44
CA ALA A 66 -16.86 36.38 5.12
C ALA A 66 -17.79 35.16 5.09
N ALA A 67 -17.42 34.07 5.79
CA ALA A 67 -18.27 32.90 5.98
C ALA A 67 -19.44 33.14 6.97
N ALA A 68 -19.23 33.98 8.00
CA ALA A 68 -20.27 34.34 8.97
C ALA A 68 -21.28 35.37 8.43
N ASN A 69 -20.89 36.19 7.44
CA ASN A 69 -21.77 37.14 6.75
C ASN A 69 -22.45 36.55 5.50
N ALA A 70 -22.22 35.27 5.19
CA ALA A 70 -23.07 34.53 4.27
C ALA A 70 -24.39 34.19 4.98
N GLN A 71 -25.17 35.23 5.25
CA GLN A 71 -26.56 35.14 5.70
C GLN A 71 -27.31 34.41 4.58
N SER A 72 -27.51 33.11 4.76
CA SER A 72 -28.49 32.37 3.99
C SER A 72 -29.85 32.79 4.54
N ASP A 73 -30.42 33.84 3.95
CA ASP A 73 -31.83 34.20 4.10
C ASP A 73 -32.70 33.12 3.42
N VAL A 74 -32.65 31.90 3.95
CA VAL A 74 -33.64 30.87 3.68
C VAL A 74 -34.62 30.95 4.84
N PRO A 75 -35.85 31.45 4.62
CA PRO A 75 -36.84 31.48 5.67
C PRO A 75 -37.10 30.04 6.11
N LEU A 76 -36.88 29.78 7.40
CA LEU A 76 -37.25 28.53 8.06
C LEU A 76 -38.78 28.49 8.16
N LEU A 77 -39.43 28.13 7.05
CA LEU A 77 -40.88 27.98 6.96
C LEU A 77 -41.29 26.73 7.75
N LEU A 78 -41.78 26.96 8.97
CA LEU A 78 -42.62 26.00 9.68
C LEU A 78 -43.90 25.78 8.86
N PRO A 79 -44.37 24.53 8.67
CA PRO A 79 -45.55 24.27 7.86
C PRO A 79 -46.80 24.73 8.61
N SER A 80 -47.19 25.97 8.35
CA SER A 80 -48.56 26.45 8.54
C SER A 80 -49.33 26.07 7.27
N GLU A 81 -50.46 25.40 7.47
CA GLU A 81 -51.39 24.94 6.44
C GLU A 81 -51.55 25.94 5.28
N SER A 82 -51.10 25.55 4.09
CA SER A 82 -51.64 26.05 2.82
C SER A 82 -51.22 25.12 1.68
N ASP A 83 -52.21 24.69 0.93
CA ASP A 83 -52.14 23.73 -0.17
C ASP A 83 -51.26 24.22 -1.34
N ALA A 84 -50.05 23.66 -1.45
CA ALA A 84 -49.33 23.34 -2.70
C ALA A 84 -47.83 23.12 -2.42
N PHE A 85 -47.46 21.97 -1.88
CA PHE A 85 -46.04 21.60 -1.78
C PHE A 85 -45.48 21.33 -3.18
N PRO A 86 -44.40 22.01 -3.63
CA PRO A 86 -43.64 21.54 -4.79
C PRO A 86 -43.18 20.11 -4.48
N ARG A 87 -43.39 19.21 -5.44
CA ARG A 87 -43.11 17.78 -5.32
C ARG A 87 -41.64 17.62 -4.94
N ILE A 88 -41.34 17.45 -3.64
CA ILE A 88 -39.99 17.19 -3.14
C ILE A 88 -39.48 15.99 -3.94
N GLN A 89 -38.46 16.22 -4.76
CA GLN A 89 -37.85 15.18 -5.57
C GLN A 89 -37.16 14.20 -4.61
N ARG A 90 -37.90 13.18 -4.19
CA ARG A 90 -37.39 12.12 -3.33
C ARG A 90 -36.26 11.43 -4.08
N CYS A 91 -35.12 11.29 -3.42
CA CYS A 91 -34.06 10.42 -3.91
C CYS A 91 -34.66 9.03 -4.21
N PRO A 92 -34.30 8.38 -5.33
CA PRO A 92 -34.71 7.01 -5.60
C PRO A 92 -34.40 6.13 -4.38
N ALA A 93 -35.34 5.26 -4.02
CA ALA A 93 -35.08 4.26 -2.99
C ALA A 93 -33.90 3.38 -3.42
N ALA A 94 -33.04 3.06 -2.47
CA ALA A 94 -31.93 2.15 -2.68
C ALA A 94 -32.46 0.77 -3.16
N ASP A 95 -31.80 0.15 -4.13
CA ASP A 95 -32.18 -1.17 -4.62
C ASP A 95 -31.97 -2.20 -3.50
N PRO A 96 -33.05 -2.84 -2.99
CA PRO A 96 -32.94 -3.75 -1.86
C PRO A 96 -32.09 -5.00 -2.15
N ARG A 97 -31.75 -5.26 -3.42
CA ARG A 97 -30.88 -6.38 -3.84
C ARG A 97 -29.39 -6.06 -3.70
N LEU A 98 -29.02 -4.80 -3.48
CA LEU A 98 -27.62 -4.36 -3.41
C LEU A 98 -27.15 -4.18 -1.96
N ASN A 99 -25.89 -4.55 -1.71
CA ASN A 99 -25.22 -4.26 -0.45
C ASN A 99 -24.50 -2.90 -0.51
N TYR A 100 -25.08 -1.89 0.14
CA TYR A 100 -24.53 -0.53 0.21
C TYR A 100 -23.51 -0.32 1.34
N ARG A 101 -23.21 -1.34 2.14
CA ARG A 101 -22.24 -1.25 3.25
C ARG A 101 -21.24 -2.40 3.20
N PRO A 102 -20.58 -2.62 2.05
CA PRO A 102 -19.72 -3.77 1.85
C PRO A 102 -18.58 -3.79 2.85
N VAL A 103 -18.16 -4.99 3.21
CA VAL A 103 -17.02 -5.28 4.06
C VAL A 103 -16.03 -6.09 3.25
N ILE A 104 -14.79 -5.61 3.14
CA ILE A 104 -13.73 -6.29 2.40
C ILE A 104 -12.73 -6.86 3.39
N GLY A 105 -12.41 -8.13 3.23
CA GLY A 105 -11.34 -8.77 3.97
C GLY A 105 -9.98 -8.42 3.38
N ILE A 106 -9.02 -8.07 4.23
CA ILE A 106 -7.62 -7.89 3.80
C ILE A 106 -6.78 -8.93 4.53
N LEU A 107 -6.06 -9.76 3.77
CA LEU A 107 -5.15 -10.75 4.34
C LEU A 107 -3.89 -10.07 4.87
N SER A 108 -3.53 -10.32 6.12
CA SER A 108 -2.29 -9.81 6.72
C SER A 108 -1.07 -10.51 6.13
N HIS A 109 0.03 -9.79 5.98
CA HIS A 109 1.30 -10.35 5.53
C HIS A 109 2.22 -10.73 6.71
N PRO A 110 3.05 -11.79 6.62
CA PRO A 110 4.00 -12.16 7.67
C PRO A 110 5.04 -11.07 7.95
N GLY A 111 5.42 -10.97 9.23
CA GLY A 111 6.37 -9.98 9.74
C GLY A 111 5.69 -8.69 10.22
N ASP A 112 6.49 -7.66 10.49
CA ASP A 112 6.03 -6.37 11.03
C ASP A 112 5.94 -5.25 9.98
N GLY A 113 6.24 -5.56 8.71
CA GLY A 113 6.32 -4.59 7.63
C GLY A 113 7.48 -3.59 7.77
N ALA A 114 8.41 -3.83 8.70
CA ALA A 114 9.52 -2.95 9.02
C ALA A 114 10.84 -3.71 9.26
N SER A 115 10.97 -4.91 8.68
CA SER A 115 12.16 -5.76 8.78
C SER A 115 12.59 -6.05 10.23
N GLY A 116 11.61 -6.27 11.12
CA GLY A 116 11.83 -6.57 12.53
C GLY A 116 12.08 -5.35 13.43
N ARG A 117 12.08 -4.13 12.88
CA ARG A 117 12.30 -2.89 13.64
C ARG A 117 11.17 -2.55 14.60
N LEU A 118 9.93 -2.94 14.29
CA LEU A 118 8.75 -2.69 15.12
C LEU A 118 8.41 -3.90 15.99
N ASN A 119 8.49 -5.10 15.42
CA ASN A 119 8.25 -6.35 16.12
C ASN A 119 9.00 -7.50 15.43
N ASN A 120 9.88 -8.18 16.17
CA ASN A 120 10.66 -9.31 15.65
C ASN A 120 10.07 -10.68 16.02
N ALA A 121 8.83 -10.72 16.51
CA ALA A 121 8.16 -11.99 16.79
C ALA A 121 7.90 -12.75 15.48
N THR A 122 8.18 -14.05 15.46
CA THR A 122 8.01 -14.92 14.28
C THR A 122 6.54 -15.08 13.86
N ASN A 123 5.60 -14.81 14.77
CA ASN A 123 4.17 -14.81 14.52
C ASN A 123 3.60 -13.40 14.28
N ALA A 124 4.44 -12.36 14.17
CA ALA A 124 4.00 -11.03 13.80
C ALA A 124 3.41 -11.03 12.39
N SER A 125 2.36 -10.23 12.21
CA SER A 125 1.77 -9.96 10.91
C SER A 125 1.39 -8.49 10.82
N TYR A 126 1.24 -7.98 9.60
CA TYR A 126 0.86 -6.60 9.37
C TYR A 126 -0.06 -6.46 8.16
N ILE A 127 -0.79 -5.35 8.12
CA ILE A 127 -1.47 -4.85 6.92
C ILE A 127 -0.98 -3.43 6.72
N ALA A 128 -0.42 -3.13 5.55
CA ALA A 128 -0.02 -1.76 5.25
C ALA A 128 -1.26 -0.85 5.21
N ALA A 129 -1.20 0.27 5.93
CA ALA A 129 -2.34 1.19 6.06
C ALA A 129 -2.82 1.75 4.70
N SER A 130 -1.96 1.76 3.68
CA SER A 130 -2.32 2.13 2.31
C SER A 130 -3.42 1.24 1.73
N TYR A 131 -3.41 -0.07 1.98
CA TYR A 131 -4.46 -0.98 1.51
C TYR A 131 -5.79 -0.74 2.24
N VAL A 132 -5.75 -0.43 3.54
CA VAL A 132 -6.95 -0.08 4.31
C VAL A 132 -7.57 1.20 3.73
N LYS A 133 -6.76 2.25 3.55
CA LYS A 133 -7.21 3.51 2.95
C LYS A 133 -7.74 3.35 1.53
N PHE A 134 -7.12 2.47 0.74
CA PHE A 134 -7.59 2.14 -0.61
C PHE A 134 -9.02 1.61 -0.57
N VAL A 135 -9.32 0.62 0.29
CA VAL A 135 -10.66 0.05 0.45
C VAL A 135 -11.65 1.07 1.02
N GLU A 136 -11.27 1.81 2.07
CA GLU A 136 -12.12 2.81 2.71
C GLU A 136 -12.49 3.96 1.75
N SER A 137 -11.55 4.39 0.92
CA SER A 137 -11.79 5.44 -0.09
C SER A 137 -12.82 5.03 -1.15
N ALA A 138 -13.00 3.72 -1.36
CA ALA A 138 -14.03 3.16 -2.23
C ALA A 138 -15.39 2.97 -1.53
N GLY A 139 -15.52 3.38 -0.26
CA GLY A 139 -16.78 3.33 0.51
C GLY A 139 -17.04 2.00 1.22
N ALA A 140 -16.02 1.15 1.36
CA ALA A 140 -16.13 -0.14 2.05
C ALA A 140 -15.48 -0.12 3.44
N ARG A 141 -15.90 -1.03 4.32
CA ARG A 141 -15.24 -1.28 5.61
C ARG A 141 -14.24 -2.42 5.48
N VAL A 142 -13.25 -2.48 6.37
CA VAL A 142 -12.21 -3.51 6.35
C VAL A 142 -12.33 -4.44 7.55
N ILE A 143 -12.19 -5.75 7.31
CA ILE A 143 -11.89 -6.74 8.34
C ILE A 143 -10.50 -7.33 8.08
N PRO A 144 -9.58 -7.35 9.08
CA PRO A 144 -8.30 -8.01 8.92
C PRO A 144 -8.46 -9.54 9.06
N LEU A 145 -8.00 -10.27 8.04
CA LEU A 145 -7.83 -11.72 8.09
C LEU A 145 -6.37 -11.99 8.43
N ILE A 146 -6.12 -12.56 9.60
CA ILE A 146 -4.75 -12.79 10.06
C ILE A 146 -4.29 -14.15 9.52
N TYR A 147 -3.20 -14.17 8.75
CA TYR A 147 -2.81 -15.34 7.97
C TYR A 147 -2.49 -16.57 8.83
N ASN A 148 -1.99 -16.36 10.06
CA ASN A 148 -1.60 -17.42 10.98
C ASN A 148 -2.64 -17.69 12.08
N GLU A 149 -3.88 -17.22 11.91
CA GLU A 149 -5.00 -17.64 12.77
C GLU A 149 -5.40 -19.10 12.50
N PRO A 150 -6.05 -19.76 13.48
CA PRO A 150 -6.64 -21.07 13.25
C PRO A 150 -7.60 -21.04 12.07
N VAL A 151 -7.53 -22.06 11.21
CA VAL A 151 -8.34 -22.17 9.98
C VAL A 151 -9.83 -21.89 10.24
N LYS A 152 -10.38 -22.42 11.34
CA LYS A 152 -11.79 -22.16 11.70
C LYS A 152 -12.10 -20.66 11.85
N ILE A 153 -11.25 -19.92 12.55
CA ILE A 153 -11.43 -18.47 12.77
C ILE A 153 -11.27 -17.69 11.45
N LEU A 154 -10.30 -18.10 10.62
CA LEU A 154 -10.11 -17.50 9.32
C LEU A 154 -11.37 -17.64 8.43
N TYR A 155 -11.97 -18.83 8.42
CA TYR A 155 -13.20 -19.09 7.65
C TYR A 155 -14.43 -18.40 8.25
N GLU A 156 -14.53 -18.28 9.57
CA GLU A 156 -15.56 -17.47 10.22
C GLU A 156 -15.47 -16.01 9.76
N LYS A 157 -14.26 -15.43 9.70
CA LYS A 157 -14.05 -14.07 9.16
C LYS A 157 -14.36 -13.98 7.67
N LEU A 158 -13.98 -14.99 6.89
CA LEU A 158 -14.26 -15.03 5.45
C LEU A 158 -15.77 -14.99 5.15
N ASN A 159 -16.59 -15.58 6.02
CA ASN A 159 -18.05 -15.53 5.90
C ASN A 159 -18.67 -14.17 6.30
N LEU A 160 -17.92 -13.29 6.97
CA LEU A 160 -18.38 -11.96 7.38
C LEU A 160 -18.08 -10.88 6.33
N VAL A 161 -17.24 -11.18 5.35
CA VAL A 161 -16.82 -10.23 4.31
C VAL A 161 -17.56 -10.51 2.99
N ASN A 162 -17.64 -9.48 2.15
CA ASN A 162 -18.28 -9.50 0.84
C ASN A 162 -17.28 -9.60 -0.30
N GLY A 163 -15.98 -9.65 0.00
CA GLY A 163 -14.91 -9.70 -0.98
C GLY A 163 -13.55 -9.75 -0.28
N MET A 164 -12.50 -10.06 -1.03
CA MET A 164 -11.14 -10.20 -0.52
C MET A 164 -10.13 -9.35 -1.29
N LEU A 165 -9.13 -8.85 -0.57
CA LEU A 165 -7.94 -8.20 -1.12
C LEU A 165 -6.68 -8.96 -0.70
N PHE A 166 -5.95 -9.47 -1.70
CA PHE A 166 -4.58 -9.97 -1.52
C PHE A 166 -3.57 -8.87 -1.79
N THR A 167 -2.71 -8.62 -0.81
CA THR A 167 -1.78 -7.49 -0.81
C THR A 167 -0.41 -7.86 -1.40
N GLY A 168 0.38 -6.84 -1.71
CA GLY A 168 1.81 -6.98 -1.96
C GLY A 168 2.58 -7.46 -0.72
N GLY A 169 3.83 -7.89 -0.92
CA GLY A 169 4.69 -8.44 0.14
C GLY A 169 5.86 -9.22 -0.44
N TRP A 170 6.45 -10.10 0.37
CA TRP A 170 7.62 -10.91 -0.02
C TRP A 170 7.42 -12.43 0.14
N ALA A 171 6.54 -12.88 1.04
CA ALA A 171 6.37 -14.30 1.34
C ALA A 171 5.65 -15.05 0.21
N LYS A 172 6.39 -15.90 -0.52
CA LYS A 172 5.87 -16.68 -1.67
C LYS A 172 5.62 -18.16 -1.38
N SER A 173 5.91 -18.61 -0.17
CA SER A 173 5.87 -20.02 0.20
C SER A 173 5.52 -20.23 1.67
N GLY A 174 5.34 -21.49 2.06
CA GLY A 174 4.95 -21.89 3.41
C GLY A 174 3.52 -21.50 3.76
N LEU A 175 3.25 -21.37 5.06
CA LEU A 175 1.89 -21.17 5.60
C LEU A 175 1.13 -20.00 4.94
N TYR A 176 1.80 -18.90 4.61
CA TYR A 176 1.13 -17.76 3.96
C TYR A 176 0.57 -18.14 2.59
N PHE A 177 1.34 -18.88 1.78
CA PHE A 177 0.88 -19.32 0.47
C PHE A 177 -0.24 -20.37 0.60
N GLU A 178 -0.11 -21.33 1.52
CA GLU A 178 -1.16 -22.32 1.80
C GLU A 178 -2.50 -21.67 2.17
N VAL A 179 -2.45 -20.59 2.96
CA VAL A 179 -3.63 -19.81 3.35
C VAL A 179 -4.21 -19.04 2.16
N VAL A 180 -3.37 -18.44 1.32
CA VAL A 180 -3.81 -17.80 0.06
C VAL A 180 -4.52 -18.80 -0.84
N GLU A 181 -3.96 -19.98 -1.05
CA GLU A 181 -4.59 -21.06 -1.84
C GLU A 181 -5.92 -21.52 -1.21
N SER A 182 -5.96 -21.67 0.11
CA SER A 182 -7.17 -22.05 0.83
C SER A 182 -8.29 -21.03 0.66
N ILE A 183 -7.98 -19.73 0.82
CA ILE A 183 -8.97 -18.66 0.62
C ILE A 183 -9.41 -18.63 -0.84
N PHE A 184 -8.48 -18.72 -1.79
CA PHE A 184 -8.80 -18.72 -3.21
C PHE A 184 -9.75 -19.87 -3.60
N LYS A 185 -9.49 -21.09 -3.12
CA LYS A 185 -10.38 -22.24 -3.32
C LYS A 185 -11.78 -22.00 -2.76
N ASN A 186 -11.89 -21.38 -1.58
CA ASN A 186 -13.18 -21.03 -1.01
C ASN A 186 -13.92 -19.98 -1.85
N VAL A 187 -13.23 -18.93 -2.29
CA VAL A 187 -13.78 -17.90 -3.16
C VAL A 187 -14.27 -18.49 -4.48
N LEU A 188 -13.49 -19.40 -5.08
CA LEU A 188 -13.89 -20.10 -6.30
C LEU A 188 -15.17 -20.90 -6.07
N SER A 189 -15.22 -21.70 -5.00
CA SER A 189 -16.41 -22.48 -4.63
C SER A 189 -17.66 -21.62 -4.38
N LYS A 190 -17.51 -20.41 -3.84
CA LYS A 190 -18.62 -19.45 -3.67
C LYS A 190 -19.15 -18.97 -5.02
N ASN A 191 -18.24 -18.54 -5.89
CA ASN A 191 -18.61 -18.06 -7.23
C ASN A 191 -19.24 -19.19 -8.08
N ASP A 192 -18.71 -20.41 -8.02
CA ASP A 192 -19.28 -21.59 -8.71
C ASP A 192 -20.70 -21.93 -8.22
N ALA A 193 -21.01 -21.62 -6.96
CA ALA A 193 -22.34 -21.77 -6.37
C ALA A 193 -23.29 -20.59 -6.67
N GLY A 194 -22.85 -19.57 -7.41
CA GLY A 194 -23.60 -18.35 -7.69
C GLY A 194 -23.60 -17.31 -6.56
N ASP A 195 -22.81 -17.53 -5.50
CA ASP A 195 -22.53 -16.52 -4.45
C ASP A 195 -21.36 -15.64 -4.93
N HIS A 196 -21.69 -14.57 -5.66
CA HIS A 196 -20.69 -13.67 -6.24
C HIS A 196 -19.77 -13.08 -5.16
N PHE A 197 -18.49 -13.44 -5.24
CA PHE A 197 -17.49 -13.06 -4.26
C PHE A 197 -16.24 -12.49 -4.96
N PRO A 198 -16.09 -11.16 -5.05
CA PRO A 198 -14.95 -10.54 -5.71
C PRO A 198 -13.64 -10.73 -4.93
N LEU A 199 -12.56 -10.97 -5.67
CA LEU A 199 -11.19 -11.02 -5.15
C LEU A 199 -10.30 -10.10 -6.00
N LEU A 200 -9.64 -9.15 -5.34
CA LEU A 200 -8.63 -8.28 -5.95
C LEU A 200 -7.25 -8.69 -5.44
N ALA A 201 -6.26 -8.75 -6.33
CA ALA A 201 -4.92 -9.17 -6.01
C ALA A 201 -3.90 -8.15 -6.54
N ILE A 202 -3.00 -7.67 -5.67
CA ILE A 202 -2.05 -6.60 -5.97
C ILE A 202 -0.61 -7.08 -5.71
N CYS A 203 0.30 -6.83 -6.66
CA CYS A 203 1.72 -7.19 -6.58
C CYS A 203 1.91 -8.68 -6.22
N LEU A 204 2.53 -9.00 -5.08
CA LEU A 204 2.65 -10.38 -4.59
C LEU A 204 1.32 -11.14 -4.62
N GLY A 205 0.21 -10.51 -4.22
CA GLY A 205 -1.10 -11.15 -4.27
C GLY A 205 -1.46 -11.66 -5.67
N PHE A 206 -1.11 -10.89 -6.71
CA PHE A 206 -1.33 -11.27 -8.10
C PHE A 206 -0.42 -12.43 -8.54
N GLU A 207 0.85 -12.41 -8.10
CA GLU A 207 1.78 -13.53 -8.33
C GLU A 207 1.24 -14.84 -7.75
N LEU A 208 0.79 -14.81 -6.49
CA LEU A 208 0.27 -15.99 -5.79
C LEU A 208 -1.05 -16.47 -6.39
N LEU A 209 -1.93 -15.55 -6.77
CA LEU A 209 -3.17 -15.90 -7.46
C LEU A 209 -2.86 -16.61 -8.79
N THR A 210 -1.88 -16.12 -9.55
CA THR A 210 -1.49 -16.75 -10.81
C THR A 210 -0.93 -18.14 -10.60
N MET A 211 -0.05 -18.33 -9.60
CA MET A 211 0.45 -19.66 -9.22
C MET A 211 -0.68 -20.62 -8.82
N ALA A 212 -1.65 -20.14 -8.03
CA ALA A 212 -2.79 -20.93 -7.58
C ALA A 212 -3.73 -21.34 -8.73
N VAL A 213 -3.97 -20.43 -9.68
CA VAL A 213 -4.79 -20.68 -10.88
C VAL A 213 -4.08 -21.64 -11.84
N SER A 214 -2.79 -21.43 -12.11
CA SER A 214 -2.01 -22.27 -13.04
C SER A 214 -1.66 -23.64 -12.45
N GLN A 215 -1.73 -23.78 -11.12
CA GLN A 215 -1.19 -24.92 -10.37
C GLN A 215 0.30 -25.15 -10.63
N ASP A 216 1.03 -24.07 -10.95
CA ASP A 216 2.46 -24.09 -11.23
C ASP A 216 3.19 -22.99 -10.45
N ASN A 217 4.00 -23.42 -9.48
CA ASN A 217 4.78 -22.52 -8.63
C ASN A 217 5.99 -21.89 -9.37
N ASN A 218 6.30 -22.34 -10.59
CA ASN A 218 7.42 -21.85 -11.39
C ASN A 218 6.97 -21.03 -12.61
N ILE A 219 5.68 -20.66 -12.67
CA ILE A 219 5.10 -19.90 -13.79
C ILE A 219 5.67 -18.48 -13.93
N LEU A 220 6.25 -17.94 -12.86
CA LEU A 220 6.82 -16.60 -12.81
C LEU A 220 8.25 -16.60 -13.36
N GLU A 221 8.60 -15.56 -14.10
CA GLU A 221 9.94 -15.35 -14.61
C GLU A 221 10.66 -14.21 -13.89
N LYS A 222 11.99 -14.13 -14.05
CA LYS A 222 12.76 -13.10 -13.38
C LYS A 222 12.57 -11.75 -14.06
N PHE A 223 12.03 -10.80 -13.31
CA PHE A 223 11.82 -9.43 -13.79
C PHE A 223 11.95 -8.44 -12.64
N ASN A 224 12.77 -7.40 -12.84
CA ASN A 224 13.02 -6.36 -11.86
C ASN A 224 12.46 -5.03 -12.37
N ALA A 225 11.45 -4.51 -11.67
CA ALA A 225 10.93 -3.17 -11.84
C ALA A 225 10.71 -2.55 -10.45
N ALA A 226 11.76 -2.56 -9.63
CA ALA A 226 11.79 -1.84 -8.37
C ALA A 226 11.65 -0.34 -8.61
N ASP A 227 10.76 0.31 -7.85
CA ASP A 227 10.53 1.76 -7.87
C ASP A 227 10.38 2.38 -9.27
N GLN A 228 9.57 1.73 -10.12
CA GLN A 228 9.40 2.13 -11.51
C GLN A 228 7.97 2.57 -11.80
N ALA A 229 7.77 3.86 -12.06
CA ALA A 229 6.53 4.35 -12.65
C ALA A 229 6.47 3.96 -14.14
N SER A 230 5.34 3.39 -14.57
CA SER A 230 5.11 2.91 -15.93
C SER A 230 3.75 3.35 -16.48
N THR A 231 3.59 3.27 -17.79
CA THR A 231 2.28 3.31 -18.44
C THR A 231 1.60 1.94 -18.36
N LEU A 232 0.28 1.91 -18.60
CA LEU A 232 -0.50 0.70 -18.81
C LEU A 232 -0.73 0.49 -20.31
N GLN A 233 -0.17 -0.58 -20.84
CA GLN A 233 -0.38 -0.95 -22.23
C GLN A 233 -1.68 -1.74 -22.39
N PHE A 234 -2.73 -1.08 -22.86
CA PHE A 234 -3.94 -1.77 -23.30
C PHE A 234 -3.68 -2.51 -24.60
N THR A 235 -4.30 -3.66 -24.66
CA THR A 235 -4.05 -4.63 -25.69
C THR A 235 -5.01 -4.41 -26.84
N ARG A 236 -4.57 -4.65 -28.08
CA ARG A 236 -5.39 -4.37 -29.26
C ARG A 236 -6.72 -5.14 -29.18
N ASN A 237 -7.83 -4.45 -29.45
CA ASN A 237 -9.20 -5.00 -29.48
C ASN A 237 -9.76 -5.52 -28.14
N ILE A 238 -9.13 -5.10 -27.03
CA ILE A 238 -9.76 -4.66 -25.78
C ILE A 238 -11.29 -4.47 -25.67
N ASP A 239 -12.15 -5.45 -25.39
CA ASP A 239 -13.49 -5.11 -24.87
C ASP A 239 -13.37 -4.74 -23.38
N ILE A 240 -13.60 -3.46 -23.07
CA ILE A 240 -13.54 -2.96 -21.69
C ILE A 240 -14.82 -3.24 -20.90
N ASN A 241 -15.90 -3.64 -21.58
CA ASN A 241 -17.17 -3.91 -20.94
C ASN A 241 -17.07 -5.14 -20.03
N GLY A 242 -17.63 -5.07 -18.82
CA GLY A 242 -17.49 -6.11 -17.80
C GLY A 242 -16.12 -6.18 -17.12
N THR A 243 -15.14 -5.37 -17.55
CA THR A 243 -13.82 -5.30 -16.90
C THR A 243 -13.80 -4.23 -15.80
N VAL A 244 -12.74 -4.24 -14.97
CA VAL A 244 -12.47 -3.17 -13.98
C VAL A 244 -12.39 -1.76 -14.61
N PHE A 245 -12.08 -1.67 -15.91
CA PHE A 245 -11.93 -0.41 -16.64
C PHE A 245 -13.25 0.13 -17.20
N GLN A 246 -14.36 -0.63 -17.14
CA GLN A 246 -15.64 -0.23 -17.73
C GLN A 246 -16.11 1.15 -17.24
N ARG A 247 -15.88 1.47 -15.97
CA ARG A 247 -16.31 2.73 -15.34
C ARG A 247 -15.27 3.85 -15.39
N PHE A 248 -14.12 3.62 -16.02
CA PHE A 248 -13.07 4.63 -16.07
C PHE A 248 -13.41 5.68 -17.12
N PRO A 249 -13.28 6.99 -16.81
CA PRO A 249 -13.46 8.03 -17.80
C PRO A 249 -12.51 7.85 -19.00
N PRO A 250 -12.94 8.08 -20.25
CA PRO A 250 -12.08 7.92 -21.42
C PRO A 250 -10.77 8.72 -21.34
N ALA A 251 -10.80 9.92 -20.73
CA ALA A 251 -9.62 10.73 -20.50
C ALA A 251 -8.61 10.07 -19.54
N LEU A 252 -9.10 9.37 -18.50
CA LEU A 252 -8.24 8.63 -17.58
C LEU A 252 -7.66 7.38 -18.26
N LEU A 253 -8.44 6.65 -19.05
CA LEU A 253 -7.95 5.52 -19.84
C LEU A 253 -6.83 5.94 -20.80
N LYS A 254 -6.97 7.09 -21.45
CA LYS A 254 -5.92 7.67 -22.28
C LYS A 254 -4.67 8.00 -21.48
N LYS A 255 -4.81 8.64 -20.31
CA LYS A 255 -3.66 8.96 -19.46
C LYS A 255 -2.96 7.72 -18.92
N LEU A 256 -3.70 6.67 -18.58
CA LEU A 256 -3.11 5.39 -18.16
C LEU A 256 -2.18 4.82 -19.25
N SER A 257 -2.48 5.03 -20.55
CA SER A 257 -1.63 4.54 -21.64
C SER A 257 -0.50 5.48 -22.04
N THR A 258 -0.59 6.78 -21.73
CA THR A 258 0.42 7.78 -22.13
C THR A 258 1.33 8.24 -21.00
N ASP A 259 0.83 8.27 -19.77
CA ASP A 259 1.50 8.88 -18.61
C ASP A 259 1.96 7.77 -17.65
N CYS A 260 3.10 7.98 -16.98
CA CYS A 260 3.64 7.01 -16.01
C CYS A 260 2.87 7.07 -14.67
N LEU A 261 1.66 6.50 -14.64
CA LEU A 261 0.75 6.54 -13.50
C LEU A 261 0.69 5.23 -12.71
N VAL A 262 1.25 4.13 -13.23
CA VAL A 262 1.23 2.82 -12.58
C VAL A 262 2.57 2.57 -11.91
N MET A 263 2.56 2.38 -10.59
CA MET A 263 3.79 2.07 -9.85
C MET A 263 4.08 0.57 -9.89
N GLN A 264 5.26 0.20 -10.40
CA GLN A 264 5.84 -1.12 -10.27
C GLN A 264 6.84 -1.12 -9.12
N ASN A 265 6.78 -2.16 -8.30
CA ASN A 265 7.74 -2.35 -7.21
C ASN A 265 7.93 -3.83 -6.90
N HIS A 266 8.31 -4.61 -7.91
CA HIS A 266 8.61 -6.04 -7.79
C HIS A 266 10.05 -6.30 -8.23
N HIS A 267 10.83 -6.93 -7.35
CA HIS A 267 12.29 -7.01 -7.49
C HIS A 267 12.79 -8.25 -8.22
N VAL A 268 12.05 -9.36 -8.12
CA VAL A 268 12.61 -10.69 -8.46
C VAL A 268 11.77 -11.40 -9.50
N ASN A 269 10.44 -11.38 -9.40
CA ASN A 269 9.57 -12.16 -10.26
C ASN A 269 8.49 -11.26 -10.89
N GLY A 270 8.17 -11.51 -12.15
CA GLY A 270 7.09 -10.87 -12.89
C GLY A 270 6.76 -11.70 -14.14
N PHE A 271 6.01 -11.11 -15.07
CA PHE A 271 5.84 -11.63 -16.43
C PHE A 271 6.36 -10.58 -17.41
N SER A 272 7.36 -10.91 -18.24
CA SER A 272 7.79 -10.12 -19.41
C SER A 272 6.71 -10.14 -20.49
N PHE A 273 5.94 -11.22 -20.56
CA PHE A 273 4.78 -11.29 -21.43
C PHE A 273 3.60 -10.51 -20.85
N SER A 274 3.46 -9.29 -21.37
CA SER A 274 2.24 -8.48 -21.49
C SER A 274 1.20 -8.64 -20.37
N TRP A 275 0.91 -7.53 -19.70
CA TRP A 275 -0.27 -7.27 -18.87
C TRP A 275 -1.62 -7.79 -19.43
N GLN A 276 -1.65 -8.22 -20.69
CA GLN A 276 -2.67 -9.01 -21.39
C GLN A 276 -3.26 -10.20 -20.60
N CYS A 277 -2.45 -11.04 -19.93
CA CYS A 277 -2.99 -12.19 -19.19
C CYS A 277 -3.49 -11.81 -17.78
N VAL A 278 -2.86 -10.81 -17.17
CA VAL A 278 -3.16 -10.32 -15.81
C VAL A 278 -4.53 -9.67 -15.76
N MET A 279 -4.85 -8.86 -16.77
CA MET A 279 -6.17 -8.24 -16.86
C MET A 279 -7.24 -9.28 -17.15
N ASN A 280 -6.96 -10.31 -17.97
CA ASN A 280 -7.87 -11.44 -18.16
C ASN A 280 -8.12 -12.28 -16.91
N ILE A 281 -7.25 -12.30 -15.90
CA ILE A 281 -7.55 -12.94 -14.61
C ILE A 281 -8.50 -12.07 -13.77
N LEU A 282 -8.36 -10.74 -13.83
CA LEU A 282 -9.38 -9.83 -13.28
C LEU A 282 -10.69 -9.90 -14.10
N THR A 283 -10.63 -10.26 -15.39
CA THR A 283 -11.79 -10.54 -16.25
C THR A 283 -12.32 -11.98 -16.13
N CYS A 284 -11.54 -12.95 -15.63
CA CYS A 284 -12.01 -14.32 -15.37
C CYS A 284 -13.07 -14.36 -14.28
N PHE A 285 -13.14 -13.29 -13.47
CA PHE A 285 -14.27 -12.98 -12.63
C PHE A 285 -15.16 -11.97 -13.36
N GLN A 286 -15.81 -12.42 -14.43
CA GLN A 286 -16.91 -11.67 -15.04
C GLN A 286 -17.97 -11.41 -13.95
N PHE A 287 -18.27 -10.12 -13.75
CA PHE A 287 -19.35 -9.61 -12.90
C PHE A 287 -20.71 -9.70 -13.60
#